data_AF-A0A1V9ZSY1-F1
#
_entry.id   AF-A0A1V9ZSY1-F1
#
_cell.length_a   1.000
_cell.length_b   1.000
_cell.length_c   1.000
_cell.angle_alpha   90.00
_cell.angle_beta   90.00
_cell.angle_gamma   90.00
#
_symmetry.space_group_name_H-M   'P 1'
#
loop_
_entity.id
_entity.type
_entity.pdbx_description
1 polymer ?
#
loop_
_entity_poly.entity_id
_entity_poly.type
_entity_poly.pdbx_seq_one_letter_code
_entity_poly.pdbx_strand_id
1 'polypeptide(L)'
;MDETQYSFAAKPRPVQTTRIKYREKKPSNTVFNIMNDPRVVRGSVYAAANAIHLKRDVAPPASVANPTPTAPMKKSIFEPPSTLNTYIPVDLSQFLVEQREDVECFHAETQTDEFLPNDKHKKPFVLKKTGIDASTEILAQDGLFDFDAEVTPLLTVLVNKTLQQARCEVERETEMHHIALYINDLHVKKRVEADGIAKLVERATNAQATKEQVKAEHSRYQQEIDIVRQKVAASKVSHRLLDEAMEATEARLCKRGVYYDPLRRMVETGFMKWMYDKADAAVDAHNLAHLLLMDIVGDSLRKQRILESVARLPLTADGGLVLDARHIEAWGLESIGPLQYSPSLTYAALEDLVAEWITAANATVQRPARGFVAELFS
;
A
#
# COMPACT_ATOMS: atom_id res chain seq x y z
N MET A 1 -23.53 -4.60 -35.23
CA MET A 1 -23.62 -5.85 -34.46
C MET A 1 -22.22 -6.08 -33.92
N ASP A 2 -21.93 -5.59 -32.72
CA ASP A 2 -20.75 -5.98 -31.95
C ASP A 2 -21.16 -5.97 -30.47
N GLU A 3 -21.13 -7.16 -29.88
CA GLU A 3 -21.58 -7.49 -28.53
C GLU A 3 -20.52 -7.05 -27.50
N THR A 4 -20.93 -6.30 -26.47
CA THR A 4 -20.07 -6.01 -25.31
C THR A 4 -20.37 -7.00 -24.19
N GLN A 5 -19.58 -8.08 -24.16
CA GLN A 5 -19.64 -9.09 -23.12
C GLN A 5 -18.86 -8.62 -21.88
N TYR A 6 -19.57 -8.15 -20.86
CA TYR A 6 -18.99 -7.75 -19.58
C TYR A 6 -18.72 -9.00 -18.71
N SER A 7 -17.45 -9.32 -18.46
CA SER A 7 -17.06 -10.40 -17.54
C SER A 7 -16.41 -9.82 -16.28
N PHE A 8 -16.95 -10.17 -15.11
CA PHE A 8 -16.45 -9.77 -13.81
C PHE A 8 -15.91 -11.01 -13.09
N ALA A 9 -14.60 -11.04 -12.81
CA ALA A 9 -13.94 -12.10 -12.06
C ALA A 9 -13.19 -11.49 -10.86
N ALA A 10 -13.69 -11.74 -9.64
CA ALA A 10 -13.03 -11.37 -8.40
C ALA A 10 -12.46 -12.62 -7.71
N LYS A 11 -11.18 -12.56 -7.30
CA LYS A 11 -10.52 -13.66 -6.55
C LYS A 11 -11.09 -13.74 -5.12
N PRO A 12 -11.34 -14.95 -4.57
CA PRO A 12 -11.95 -15.09 -3.26
C PRO A 12 -10.99 -14.67 -2.14
N ARG A 13 -11.48 -13.85 -1.21
CA ARG A 13 -10.81 -13.52 0.06
C ARG A 13 -11.45 -14.31 1.20
N PRO A 14 -10.69 -15.02 2.04
CA PRO A 14 -11.25 -15.80 3.14
C PRO A 14 -11.71 -14.89 4.28
N VAL A 15 -12.92 -15.15 4.78
CA VAL A 15 -13.51 -14.48 5.94
C VAL A 15 -12.84 -15.01 7.21
N GLN A 16 -12.16 -14.14 7.97
CA GLN A 16 -11.71 -14.48 9.31
C GLN A 16 -12.92 -14.63 10.23
N THR A 17 -13.19 -15.86 10.66
CA THR A 17 -14.30 -16.19 11.55
C THR A 17 -13.80 -16.33 12.98
N THR A 18 -14.05 -15.33 13.81
CA THR A 18 -14.10 -15.52 15.27
C THR A 18 -15.39 -16.27 15.58
N ARG A 19 -15.27 -17.60 15.73
CA ARG A 19 -16.37 -18.52 16.02
C ARG A 19 -17.01 -18.24 17.38
N ILE A 20 -18.33 -18.07 17.42
CA ILE A 20 -19.17 -18.38 18.58
C ILE A 20 -19.88 -19.71 18.27
N LYS A 21 -19.83 -20.64 19.23
CA LYS A 21 -20.29 -22.03 19.07
C LYS A 21 -21.82 -22.15 19.15
N TYR A 22 -22.34 -22.86 18.14
CA TYR A 22 -23.57 -23.62 17.98
C TYR A 22 -24.59 -23.73 19.14
N ARG A 23 -25.84 -23.34 18.87
CA ARG A 23 -27.04 -23.91 19.50
C ARG A 23 -27.99 -24.37 18.38
N GLU A 24 -28.22 -25.67 18.34
CA GLU A 24 -29.11 -26.36 17.42
C GLU A 24 -30.56 -25.84 17.55
N LYS A 25 -31.10 -25.30 16.45
CA LYS A 25 -32.53 -25.24 16.20
C LYS A 25 -32.78 -25.74 14.77
N LYS A 26 -33.69 -26.71 14.68
CA LYS A 26 -34.13 -27.41 13.46
C LYS A 26 -34.46 -26.42 12.33
N PRO A 27 -34.16 -26.74 11.05
CA PRO A 27 -34.50 -25.87 9.93
C PRO A 27 -36.01 -25.92 9.69
N SER A 28 -36.70 -24.83 10.02
CA SER A 28 -38.04 -24.55 9.49
C SER A 28 -37.86 -24.14 8.03
N ASN A 29 -38.34 -24.99 7.14
CA ASN A 29 -38.32 -24.78 5.68
C ASN A 29 -39.44 -23.80 5.29
N THR A 30 -39.38 -22.57 5.79
CA THR A 30 -40.32 -21.50 5.42
C THR A 30 -39.60 -20.54 4.50
N VAL A 31 -40.11 -20.45 3.27
CA VAL A 31 -39.71 -19.44 2.28
C VAL A 31 -39.78 -18.07 2.96
N PHE A 32 -38.63 -17.43 3.14
CA PHE A 32 -38.54 -16.12 3.78
C PHE A 32 -39.25 -15.09 2.88
N ASN A 33 -40.48 -14.75 3.24
CA ASN A 33 -41.23 -13.70 2.58
C ASN A 33 -40.56 -12.36 2.89
N ILE A 34 -39.97 -11.74 1.86
CA ILE A 34 -39.29 -10.43 1.90
C ILE A 34 -40.25 -9.32 2.41
N MET A 35 -41.56 -9.57 2.39
CA MET A 35 -42.57 -8.69 2.99
C MET A 35 -42.40 -8.50 4.51
N ASN A 36 -41.80 -9.46 5.23
CA ASN A 36 -41.65 -9.41 6.68
C ASN A 36 -40.18 -9.23 7.14
N ASP A 37 -39.26 -8.90 6.24
CA ASP A 37 -37.86 -8.69 6.61
C ASP A 37 -37.66 -7.31 7.28
N PRO A 38 -37.22 -7.25 8.56
CA PRO A 38 -37.03 -6.00 9.29
C PRO A 38 -35.91 -5.11 8.75
N ARG A 39 -35.11 -5.58 7.79
CA ARG A 39 -34.02 -4.81 7.15
C ARG A 39 -34.47 -4.04 5.91
N VAL A 40 -35.65 -4.32 5.39
CA VAL A 40 -36.19 -3.67 4.18
C VAL A 40 -37.01 -2.44 4.58
N VAL A 41 -36.40 -1.27 4.45
CA VAL A 41 -37.04 0.02 4.78
C VAL A 41 -38.00 0.41 3.66
N ARG A 42 -39.30 0.38 3.93
CA ARG A 42 -40.35 0.91 3.04
C ARG A 42 -40.78 2.28 3.58
N GLY A 43 -40.63 3.33 2.78
CA GLY A 43 -41.25 4.63 3.08
C GLY A 43 -42.77 4.53 2.87
N SER A 44 -43.64 5.35 3.44
CA SER A 44 -43.50 6.53 4.30
C SER A 44 -44.61 6.44 5.38
N VAL A 45 -44.29 6.92 6.59
CA VAL A 45 -45.18 7.22 7.73
C VAL A 45 -45.51 6.08 8.72
N TYR A 46 -44.88 6.21 9.90
CA TYR A 46 -45.35 5.85 11.25
C TYR A 46 -46.80 5.33 11.40
N ALA A 47 -46.98 4.01 11.47
CA ALA A 47 -48.03 3.31 12.22
C ALA A 47 -47.72 1.81 12.08
N ALA A 48 -47.25 1.05 13.06
CA ALA A 48 -47.92 0.76 14.31
C ALA A 48 -46.96 0.03 15.28
N ALA A 49 -45.71 0.48 15.39
CA ALA A 49 -44.76 -0.09 16.34
C ALA A 49 -44.86 0.61 17.70
N ASN A 50 -45.98 0.44 18.40
CA ASN A 50 -46.14 0.70 19.84
C ASN A 50 -47.26 -0.20 20.38
N ALA A 51 -47.07 -1.51 20.31
CA ALA A 51 -47.93 -2.48 21.00
C ALA A 51 -47.16 -3.76 21.33
N ILE A 52 -45.99 -3.63 21.96
CA ILE A 52 -45.33 -4.77 22.59
C ILE A 52 -44.86 -4.30 23.95
N HIS A 53 -45.75 -4.36 24.95
CA HIS A 53 -45.44 -4.65 26.35
C HIS A 53 -46.75 -4.71 27.16
N LEU A 54 -47.37 -5.88 27.22
CA LEU A 54 -48.06 -6.31 28.44
C LEU A 54 -48.08 -7.83 28.50
N LYS A 55 -47.28 -8.38 29.41
CA LYS A 55 -47.45 -9.75 29.87
C LYS A 55 -48.69 -9.79 30.76
N ARG A 56 -49.61 -10.70 30.47
CA ARG A 56 -50.57 -11.19 31.46
C ARG A 56 -50.86 -12.65 31.17
N ASP A 57 -50.56 -13.47 32.17
CA ASP A 57 -50.92 -14.87 32.22
C ASP A 57 -52.43 -15.06 32.39
N VAL A 58 -52.88 -16.29 32.07
CA VAL A 58 -54.11 -16.99 32.48
C VAL A 58 -55.09 -17.36 31.35
N ALA A 59 -55.12 -18.69 31.09
CA ALA A 59 -56.20 -19.58 30.62
C ALA A 59 -56.93 -19.33 29.28
N PRO A 60 -57.14 -20.39 28.46
CA PRO A 60 -57.92 -20.30 27.23
C PRO A 60 -59.42 -20.54 27.50
N PRO A 61 -60.31 -19.77 26.86
CA PRO A 61 -61.62 -20.29 26.53
C PRO A 61 -61.92 -20.23 25.02
N ALA A 62 -62.46 -21.36 24.56
CA ALA A 62 -63.43 -21.57 23.48
C ALA A 62 -63.49 -20.59 22.30
N SER A 63 -63.32 -21.18 21.11
CA SER A 63 -63.64 -20.61 19.81
C SER A 63 -65.10 -20.17 19.71
N VAL A 64 -65.32 -18.85 19.59
CA VAL A 64 -66.57 -18.28 19.09
C VAL A 64 -66.20 -17.34 17.96
N ALA A 65 -66.56 -17.74 16.73
CA ALA A 65 -66.40 -16.93 15.54
C ALA A 65 -67.44 -15.80 15.57
N ASN A 66 -67.01 -14.59 15.88
CA ASN A 66 -67.79 -13.38 15.67
C ASN A 66 -67.42 -12.80 14.29
N PRO A 67 -68.37 -12.61 13.35
CA PRO A 67 -68.10 -11.87 12.14
C PRO A 67 -67.90 -10.39 12.49
N THR A 68 -66.77 -9.84 12.09
CA THR A 68 -66.49 -8.40 12.15
C THR A 68 -67.46 -7.65 11.23
N PRO A 69 -68.03 -6.49 11.65
CA PRO A 69 -68.76 -5.63 10.73
C PRO A 69 -67.74 -4.98 9.79
N THR A 70 -67.76 -5.40 8.52
CA THR A 70 -67.03 -4.72 7.44
C THR A 70 -67.64 -3.33 7.25
N ALA A 71 -66.85 -2.29 7.51
CA ALA A 71 -67.23 -0.93 7.13
C ALA A 71 -67.44 -0.86 5.60
N PRO A 72 -68.48 -0.17 5.11
CA PRO A 72 -68.69 -0.05 3.67
C PRO A 72 -67.56 0.76 3.04
N MET A 73 -66.76 0.12 2.20
CA MET A 73 -65.80 0.80 1.34
C MET A 73 -66.58 1.72 0.39
N LYS A 74 -66.22 3.01 0.36
CA LYS A 74 -66.80 3.97 -0.60
C LYS A 74 -66.37 3.54 -2.01
N LYS A 75 -67.34 3.11 -2.82
CA LYS A 75 -67.15 2.73 -4.22
C LYS A 75 -66.61 3.93 -5.00
N SER A 76 -65.51 3.73 -5.72
CA SER A 76 -64.92 4.78 -6.55
C SER A 76 -65.72 4.92 -7.86
N ILE A 77 -65.77 6.13 -8.44
CA ILE A 77 -66.46 6.43 -9.70
C ILE A 77 -65.92 5.61 -10.90
N PHE A 78 -64.75 4.99 -10.76
CA PHE A 78 -64.10 4.20 -11.81
C PHE A 78 -64.38 2.69 -11.74
N GLU A 79 -65.27 2.23 -10.86
CA GLU A 79 -65.62 0.81 -10.72
C GLU A 79 -66.86 0.48 -11.58
N PRO A 80 -66.78 -0.43 -12.58
CA PRO A 80 -67.92 -0.74 -13.45
C PRO A 80 -69.03 -1.44 -12.64
N PRO A 81 -70.31 -1.11 -12.87
CA PRO A 81 -71.41 -1.73 -12.13
C PRO A 81 -71.46 -3.23 -12.41
N SER A 82 -71.20 -4.04 -11.37
CA SER A 82 -71.16 -5.51 -11.46
C SER A 82 -72.53 -6.19 -11.51
N THR A 83 -73.62 -5.43 -11.66
CA THR A 83 -74.98 -5.98 -11.78
C THR A 83 -75.52 -5.74 -13.19
N LEU A 84 -74.96 -6.48 -14.15
CA LEU A 84 -75.59 -6.69 -15.44
C LEU A 84 -76.03 -8.15 -15.52
N ASN A 85 -77.33 -8.32 -15.80
CA ASN A 85 -78.02 -9.54 -16.25
C ASN A 85 -78.52 -10.50 -15.15
N THR A 86 -79.65 -10.15 -14.54
CA THR A 86 -80.58 -11.18 -14.05
C THR A 86 -81.29 -11.78 -15.27
N TYR A 87 -80.81 -12.92 -15.77
CA TYR A 87 -81.52 -13.67 -16.79
C TYR A 87 -82.79 -14.27 -16.17
N ILE A 88 -83.96 -13.77 -16.55
CA ILE A 88 -85.25 -14.38 -16.22
C ILE A 88 -85.56 -15.33 -17.38
N PRO A 89 -85.55 -16.66 -17.20
CA PRO A 89 -85.93 -17.58 -18.26
C PRO A 89 -87.43 -17.44 -18.51
N VAL A 90 -87.81 -16.86 -19.65
CA VAL A 90 -89.18 -16.87 -20.16
C VAL A 90 -89.37 -18.21 -20.89
N ASP A 91 -90.28 -19.05 -20.43
CA ASP A 91 -90.58 -20.32 -21.08
C ASP A 91 -91.42 -20.05 -22.35
N LEU A 92 -90.79 -20.28 -23.51
CA LEU A 92 -91.41 -20.09 -24.83
C LEU A 92 -92.08 -21.37 -25.34
N SER A 93 -92.16 -22.44 -24.53
CA SER A 93 -92.74 -23.74 -24.90
C SER A 93 -94.15 -23.63 -25.50
N GLN A 94 -94.96 -22.69 -25.00
CA GLN A 94 -96.33 -22.44 -25.49
C GLN A 94 -96.41 -21.80 -26.89
N PHE A 95 -95.37 -21.10 -27.34
CA PHE A 95 -95.36 -20.38 -28.62
C PHE A 95 -94.53 -21.09 -29.71
N LEU A 96 -93.93 -22.24 -29.37
CA LEU A 96 -93.12 -23.05 -30.28
C LEU A 96 -93.94 -24.03 -31.14
N VAL A 97 -95.25 -24.13 -30.90
CA VAL A 97 -96.17 -24.96 -31.68
C VAL A 97 -97.11 -24.05 -32.48
N GLU A 98 -97.05 -24.14 -33.81
CA GLU A 98 -97.95 -23.44 -34.71
C GLU A 98 -99.40 -23.90 -34.45
N GLN A 99 -100.25 -23.03 -33.91
CA GLN A 99 -101.66 -23.30 -33.70
C GLN A 99 -102.37 -23.32 -35.06
N ARG A 100 -102.58 -24.50 -35.63
CA ARG A 100 -103.43 -24.68 -36.81
C ARG A 100 -104.85 -24.95 -36.36
N GLU A 101 -105.81 -24.15 -36.83
CA GLU A 101 -107.23 -24.46 -36.66
C GLU A 101 -107.57 -25.66 -37.55
N ASP A 102 -108.21 -26.69 -36.98
CA ASP A 102 -108.72 -27.82 -37.75
C ASP A 102 -109.90 -27.35 -38.61
N VAL A 103 -109.68 -27.21 -39.92
CA VAL A 103 -110.74 -26.88 -40.89
C VAL A 103 -111.50 -28.16 -41.24
N GLU A 104 -112.80 -28.19 -40.96
CA GLU A 104 -113.67 -29.29 -41.37
C GLU A 104 -113.79 -29.35 -42.90
N CYS A 105 -113.15 -30.36 -43.51
CA CYS A 105 -113.22 -30.62 -44.94
C CYS A 105 -114.51 -31.39 -45.28
N PHE A 106 -115.50 -30.71 -45.86
CA PHE A 106 -116.67 -31.36 -46.47
C PHE A 106 -116.38 -31.75 -47.92
N HIS A 107 -116.62 -33.02 -48.27
CA HIS A 107 -116.51 -33.53 -49.62
C HIS A 107 -117.84 -33.35 -50.37
N ALA A 108 -117.87 -32.45 -51.35
CA ALA A 108 -119.02 -32.23 -52.23
C ALA A 108 -118.67 -32.75 -53.64
N GLU A 109 -119.23 -33.90 -54.00
CA GLU A 109 -119.12 -34.44 -55.35
C GLU A 109 -120.12 -33.69 -56.26
N THR A 110 -119.63 -33.07 -57.33
CA THR A 110 -120.47 -32.32 -58.29
C THR A 110 -120.37 -32.96 -59.66
N GLN A 111 -121.51 -33.38 -60.21
CA GLN A 111 -121.65 -33.92 -61.57
C GLN A 111 -121.73 -32.75 -62.56
N THR A 112 -120.64 -32.48 -63.28
CA THR A 112 -120.59 -31.47 -64.34
C THR A 112 -120.82 -32.10 -65.71
N ASP A 113 -121.84 -31.61 -66.41
CA ASP A 113 -122.12 -31.88 -67.83
C ASP A 113 -121.17 -31.05 -68.73
N GLU A 114 -120.96 -31.50 -69.97
CA GLU A 114 -119.97 -30.93 -70.90
C GLU A 114 -120.48 -29.62 -71.53
N PHE A 115 -119.88 -28.49 -71.15
CA PHE A 115 -120.26 -27.16 -71.64
C PHE A 115 -119.95 -26.97 -73.14
N LEU A 116 -120.99 -26.82 -73.97
CA LEU A 116 -120.85 -26.37 -75.36
C LEU A 116 -120.73 -24.82 -75.44
N PRO A 117 -119.78 -24.26 -76.22
CA PRO A 117 -119.62 -22.81 -76.38
C PRO A 117 -120.79 -22.16 -77.14
N ASN A 118 -121.37 -21.09 -76.59
CA ASN A 118 -122.44 -20.29 -77.22
C ASN A 118 -121.90 -18.92 -77.68
N ASP A 119 -121.55 -18.79 -78.96
CA ASP A 119 -120.94 -17.60 -79.55
C ASP A 119 -121.91 -16.44 -79.91
N LYS A 120 -123.08 -16.35 -79.26
CA LYS A 120 -124.16 -15.43 -79.69
C LYS A 120 -124.19 -14.03 -79.04
N HIS A 121 -123.24 -13.67 -78.17
CA HIS A 121 -123.25 -12.36 -77.49
C HIS A 121 -121.91 -11.60 -77.58
N LYS A 122 -121.48 -11.22 -78.79
CA LYS A 122 -120.37 -10.27 -78.99
C LYS A 122 -120.86 -8.82 -79.07
N LYS A 123 -121.20 -8.20 -77.93
CA LYS A 123 -120.94 -6.78 -77.59
C LYS A 123 -121.02 -6.60 -76.05
N PRO A 124 -119.94 -6.19 -75.36
CA PRO A 124 -120.04 -5.88 -73.94
C PRO A 124 -120.93 -4.65 -73.72
N PHE A 125 -121.88 -4.75 -72.80
CA PHE A 125 -122.77 -3.66 -72.42
C PHE A 125 -122.00 -2.61 -71.62
N VAL A 126 -121.84 -1.39 -72.17
CA VAL A 126 -121.17 -0.27 -71.50
C VAL A 126 -122.23 0.74 -71.04
N LEU A 127 -122.33 0.93 -69.72
CA LEU A 127 -123.24 1.90 -69.10
C LEU A 127 -122.76 3.34 -69.37
N LYS A 128 -123.67 4.26 -69.71
CA LYS A 128 -123.32 5.68 -69.90
C LYS A 128 -122.90 6.29 -68.56
N LYS A 129 -121.75 6.98 -68.49
CA LYS A 129 -121.34 7.75 -67.31
C LYS A 129 -122.47 8.71 -66.91
N THR A 130 -122.98 8.57 -65.70
CA THR A 130 -123.96 9.49 -65.09
C THR A 130 -123.32 10.03 -63.80
N GLY A 131 -122.83 11.27 -63.87
CA GLY A 131 -122.11 11.96 -62.79
C GLY A 131 -121.39 13.20 -63.34
N ILE A 132 -121.18 14.21 -62.50
CA ILE A 132 -120.41 15.42 -62.86
C ILE A 132 -118.97 15.16 -62.44
N ASP A 133 -118.05 15.12 -63.41
CA ASP A 133 -116.62 15.00 -63.11
C ASP A 133 -116.14 16.36 -62.54
N ALA A 134 -115.58 16.37 -61.33
CA ALA A 134 -115.03 17.55 -60.65
C ALA A 134 -113.57 17.31 -60.24
N SER A 135 -112.67 18.22 -60.62
CA SER A 135 -111.29 18.25 -60.17
C SER A 135 -111.12 19.31 -59.09
N THR A 136 -110.46 18.98 -57.99
CA THR A 136 -110.07 19.94 -56.95
C THR A 136 -108.54 19.98 -56.86
N GLU A 137 -107.97 21.18 -56.87
CA GLU A 137 -106.54 21.43 -56.71
C GLU A 137 -106.36 22.51 -55.65
N ILE A 138 -105.35 22.35 -54.79
CA ILE A 138 -105.00 23.33 -53.76
C ILE A 138 -104.04 24.35 -54.39
N LEU A 139 -104.48 25.58 -54.52
CA LEU A 139 -103.71 26.69 -55.06
C LEU A 139 -102.89 27.36 -53.95
N ALA A 140 -101.78 28.00 -54.30
CA ALA A 140 -100.97 28.75 -53.34
C ALA A 140 -101.73 29.89 -52.62
N GLN A 141 -102.89 30.31 -53.17
CA GLN A 141 -103.78 31.32 -52.58
C GLN A 141 -104.69 30.77 -51.47
N ASP A 142 -104.80 29.43 -51.35
CA ASP A 142 -105.66 28.78 -50.37
C ASP A 142 -105.13 28.87 -48.94
N GLY A 143 -103.92 29.42 -48.75
CA GLY A 143 -103.40 29.80 -47.43
C GLY A 143 -103.18 28.62 -46.47
N LEU A 144 -102.90 27.43 -47.00
CA LEU A 144 -102.77 26.19 -46.21
C LEU A 144 -101.44 26.07 -45.44
N PHE A 145 -100.51 27.01 -45.64
CA PHE A 145 -99.20 27.03 -44.98
C PHE A 145 -99.26 27.78 -43.65
N ASP A 146 -99.02 27.08 -42.55
CA ASP A 146 -98.86 27.67 -41.22
C ASP A 146 -97.36 27.84 -40.91
N PHE A 147 -96.90 29.09 -40.94
CA PHE A 147 -95.49 29.41 -40.68
C PHE A 147 -95.07 29.01 -39.27
N ASP A 148 -95.93 29.17 -38.27
CA ASP A 148 -95.58 28.91 -36.87
C ASP A 148 -95.38 27.41 -36.62
N ALA A 149 -96.19 26.56 -37.25
CA ALA A 149 -96.02 25.11 -37.22
C ALA A 149 -94.73 24.67 -37.93
N GLU A 150 -94.45 25.22 -39.11
CA GLU A 150 -93.33 24.79 -39.97
C GLU A 150 -91.96 25.33 -39.52
N VAL A 151 -91.91 26.50 -38.86
CA VAL A 151 -90.65 27.07 -38.34
C VAL A 151 -90.21 26.41 -37.03
N THR A 152 -91.15 25.84 -36.27
CA THR A 152 -90.90 25.21 -34.97
C THR A 152 -89.78 24.15 -35.00
N PRO A 153 -89.74 23.16 -35.92
CA PRO A 153 -88.65 22.18 -35.98
C PRO A 153 -87.30 22.82 -36.32
N LEU A 154 -87.28 23.82 -37.22
CA LEU A 154 -86.06 24.53 -37.58
C LEU A 154 -85.50 25.30 -36.38
N LEU A 155 -86.34 26.07 -35.69
CA LEU A 155 -85.96 26.85 -34.52
C LEU A 155 -85.48 25.93 -33.39
N THR A 156 -86.17 24.81 -33.17
CA THR A 156 -85.77 23.81 -32.17
C THR A 156 -84.36 23.28 -32.43
N VAL A 157 -84.05 22.92 -33.68
CA VAL A 157 -82.71 22.44 -34.04
C VAL A 157 -81.67 23.55 -33.89
N LEU A 158 -81.96 24.78 -34.32
CA LEU A 158 -81.02 25.90 -34.22
C LEU A 158 -80.71 26.25 -32.77
N VAL A 159 -81.74 26.39 -31.92
CA VAL A 159 -81.56 26.72 -30.50
C VAL A 159 -80.83 25.58 -29.77
N ASN A 160 -81.21 24.32 -30.01
CA ASN A 160 -80.54 23.19 -29.38
C ASN A 160 -79.07 23.07 -29.80
N LYS A 161 -78.77 23.22 -31.10
CA LYS A 161 -77.39 23.16 -31.59
C LYS A 161 -76.55 24.30 -31.04
N THR A 162 -77.08 25.53 -31.04
CA THR A 162 -76.34 26.70 -30.53
C THR A 162 -76.09 26.58 -29.03
N LEU A 163 -77.07 26.14 -28.23
CA LEU A 163 -76.89 25.91 -26.80
C LEU A 163 -75.92 24.75 -26.51
N GLN A 164 -76.02 23.65 -27.24
CA GLN A 164 -75.10 22.52 -27.09
C GLN A 164 -73.67 22.92 -27.46
N GLN A 165 -73.49 23.62 -28.58
CA GLN A 165 -72.18 24.10 -29.00
C GLN A 165 -71.59 25.08 -27.99
N ALA A 166 -72.36 26.08 -27.55
CA ALA A 166 -71.91 27.04 -26.54
C ALA A 166 -71.52 26.34 -25.23
N ARG A 167 -72.30 25.35 -24.78
CA ARG A 167 -71.97 24.56 -23.60
C ARG A 167 -70.65 23.78 -23.78
N CYS A 168 -70.50 23.07 -24.88
CA CYS A 168 -69.28 22.31 -25.17
C CYS A 168 -68.04 23.22 -25.27
N GLU A 169 -68.20 24.42 -25.85
CA GLU A 169 -67.12 25.41 -25.93
C GLU A 169 -66.70 25.91 -24.55
N VAL A 170 -67.66 26.27 -23.69
CA VAL A 170 -67.38 26.69 -22.32
C VAL A 170 -66.72 25.57 -21.52
N GLU A 171 -67.25 24.34 -21.57
CA GLU A 171 -66.64 23.18 -20.89
C GLU A 171 -65.19 22.96 -21.38
N ARG A 172 -64.96 22.95 -22.69
CA ARG A 172 -63.62 22.81 -23.27
C ARG A 172 -62.67 23.92 -22.84
N GLU A 173 -63.12 25.18 -22.81
CA GLU A 173 -62.28 26.30 -22.39
C GLU A 173 -61.90 26.21 -20.91
N THR A 174 -62.85 25.81 -20.05
CA THR A 174 -62.57 25.59 -18.62
C THR A 174 -61.58 24.44 -18.41
N GLU A 175 -61.71 23.34 -19.16
CA GLU A 175 -60.76 22.23 -19.12
C GLU A 175 -59.37 22.64 -19.59
N MET A 176 -59.27 23.36 -20.72
CA MET A 176 -57.99 23.87 -21.23
C MET A 176 -57.33 24.82 -20.22
N HIS A 177 -58.12 25.67 -19.56
CA HIS A 177 -57.61 26.54 -18.50
C HIS A 177 -57.04 25.75 -17.32
N HIS A 178 -57.76 24.73 -16.83
CA HIS A 178 -57.29 23.88 -15.74
C HIS A 178 -56.04 23.08 -16.12
N ILE A 179 -55.97 22.56 -17.35
CA ILE A 179 -54.79 21.85 -17.85
C ILE A 179 -53.59 22.81 -17.91
N ALA A 180 -53.77 24.03 -18.39
CA ALA A 180 -52.70 25.03 -18.44
C ALA A 180 -52.17 25.37 -17.04
N LEU A 181 -53.06 25.57 -16.06
CA LEU A 181 -52.68 25.79 -14.66
C LEU A 181 -51.92 24.60 -14.09
N TYR A 182 -52.39 23.38 -14.34
CA TYR A 182 -51.74 22.15 -13.87
C TYR A 182 -50.34 21.97 -14.47
N ILE A 183 -50.19 22.21 -15.79
CA ILE A 183 -48.88 22.15 -16.46
C ILE A 183 -47.93 23.19 -15.87
N ASN A 184 -48.40 24.41 -15.61
CA ASN A 184 -47.58 25.45 -15.01
C ASN A 184 -47.09 25.06 -13.61
N ASP A 185 -47.99 24.57 -12.74
CA ASP A 185 -47.62 24.08 -11.41
C ASP A 185 -46.60 22.92 -11.49
N LEU A 186 -46.79 21.98 -12.42
CA LEU A 186 -45.82 20.91 -12.66
C LEU A 186 -44.45 21.45 -13.11
N HIS A 187 -44.41 22.46 -13.97
CA HIS A 187 -43.16 23.08 -14.41
C HIS A 187 -42.45 23.78 -13.25
N VAL A 188 -43.20 24.48 -12.39
CA VAL A 188 -42.65 25.11 -11.18
C VAL A 188 -42.06 24.05 -10.25
N LYS A 189 -42.80 22.97 -9.96
CA LYS A 189 -42.33 21.85 -9.13
C LYS A 189 -41.06 21.22 -9.68
N LYS A 190 -41.04 20.90 -10.98
CA LYS A 190 -39.86 20.33 -11.66
C LYS A 190 -38.65 21.27 -11.60
N ARG A 191 -38.85 22.58 -11.74
CA ARG A 191 -37.76 23.56 -11.62
C ARG A 191 -37.18 23.56 -10.20
N VAL A 192 -38.04 23.58 -9.18
CA VAL A 192 -37.61 23.53 -7.78
C VAL A 192 -36.87 22.23 -7.47
N GLU A 193 -37.36 21.09 -7.97
CA GLU A 193 -36.69 19.80 -7.83
C GLU A 193 -35.33 19.79 -8.53
N ALA A 194 -35.24 20.30 -9.77
CA ALA A 194 -33.99 20.39 -10.51
C ALA A 194 -32.95 21.28 -9.79
N ASP A 195 -33.38 22.43 -9.25
CA ASP A 195 -32.51 23.31 -8.46
C ASP A 195 -32.06 22.62 -7.16
N GLY A 196 -32.93 21.83 -6.53
CA GLY A 196 -32.61 21.03 -5.35
C GLY A 196 -31.57 19.95 -5.65
N ILE A 197 -31.73 19.23 -6.76
CA ILE A 197 -30.79 18.21 -7.23
C ILE A 197 -29.44 18.84 -7.59
N ALA A 198 -29.43 19.97 -8.29
CA ALA A 198 -28.20 20.68 -8.66
C ALA A 198 -27.37 21.06 -7.41
N LYS A 199 -28.01 21.63 -6.38
CA LYS A 199 -27.35 21.95 -5.10
C LYS A 199 -26.85 20.71 -4.38
N LEU A 200 -27.58 19.59 -4.44
CA LEU A 200 -27.15 18.34 -3.82
C LEU A 200 -25.91 17.78 -4.53
N VAL A 201 -25.90 17.78 -5.86
CA VAL A 201 -24.77 17.35 -6.68
C VAL A 201 -23.54 18.19 -6.39
N GLU A 202 -23.66 19.52 -6.37
CA GLU A 202 -22.55 20.42 -6.06
C GLU A 202 -21.95 20.15 -4.66
N ARG A 203 -22.81 19.94 -3.65
CA ARG A 203 -22.33 19.55 -2.30
C ARG A 203 -21.62 18.21 -2.32
N ALA A 204 -22.13 17.23 -3.07
CA ALA A 204 -21.52 15.91 -3.18
C ALA A 204 -20.16 15.97 -3.92
N THR A 205 -20.05 16.75 -4.99
CA THR A 205 -18.79 16.93 -5.72
C THR A 205 -17.75 17.63 -4.84
N ASN A 206 -18.13 18.68 -4.12
CA ASN A 206 -17.23 19.38 -3.20
C ASN A 206 -16.79 18.47 -2.05
N ALA A 207 -17.71 17.72 -1.44
CA ALA A 207 -17.39 16.75 -0.40
C ALA A 207 -16.47 15.63 -0.91
N GLN A 208 -16.67 15.16 -2.14
CA GLN A 208 -15.80 14.16 -2.75
C GLN A 208 -14.39 14.72 -3.02
N ALA A 209 -14.29 15.94 -3.56
CA ALA A 209 -13.01 16.61 -3.80
C ALA A 209 -12.20 16.80 -2.52
N THR A 210 -12.84 17.27 -1.43
CA THR A 210 -12.16 17.40 -0.12
C THR A 210 -11.68 16.05 0.43
N LYS A 211 -12.49 14.98 0.31
CA LYS A 211 -12.08 13.61 0.71
C LYS A 211 -10.88 13.12 -0.09
N GLU A 212 -10.84 13.40 -1.39
CA GLU A 212 -9.72 13.01 -2.26
C GLU A 212 -8.44 13.77 -1.90
N GLN A 213 -8.55 15.07 -1.61
CA GLN A 213 -7.43 15.87 -1.11
C GLN A 213 -6.87 15.33 0.20
N VAL A 214 -7.73 15.08 1.20
CA VAL A 214 -7.33 14.50 2.49
C VAL A 214 -6.68 13.14 2.30
N LYS A 215 -7.22 12.28 1.42
CA LYS A 215 -6.63 10.98 1.11
C LYS A 215 -5.25 11.11 0.46
N ALA A 216 -5.08 12.05 -0.46
CA ALA A 216 -3.81 12.31 -1.13
C ALA A 216 -2.76 12.81 -0.13
N GLU A 217 -3.10 13.78 0.72
CA GLU A 217 -2.22 14.28 1.78
C GLU A 217 -1.83 13.18 2.76
N HIS A 218 -2.80 12.37 3.21
CA HIS A 218 -2.53 11.26 4.11
C HIS A 218 -1.60 10.22 3.46
N SER A 219 -1.78 9.92 2.18
CA SER A 219 -0.91 8.99 1.45
C SER A 219 0.53 9.51 1.32
N ARG A 220 0.71 10.82 1.08
CA ARG A 220 2.03 11.47 1.04
C ARG A 220 2.70 11.43 2.40
N TYR A 221 1.97 11.79 3.45
CA TYR A 221 2.46 11.74 4.82
C TYR A 221 2.89 10.33 5.24
N GLN A 222 2.13 9.30 4.86
CA GLN A 222 2.51 7.90 5.10
C GLN A 222 3.81 7.53 4.39
N GLN A 223 3.97 7.92 3.12
CA GLN A 223 5.22 7.67 2.37
C GLN A 223 6.41 8.34 3.03
N GLU A 224 6.27 9.60 3.48
CA GLU A 224 7.31 10.32 4.20
C GLU A 224 7.69 9.63 5.52
N ILE A 225 6.69 9.23 6.31
CA ILE A 225 6.91 8.46 7.54
C ILE A 225 7.65 7.16 7.26
N ASP A 226 7.28 6.43 6.21
CA ASP A 226 7.90 5.14 5.91
C ASP A 226 9.36 5.30 5.48
N ILE A 227 9.69 6.36 4.73
CA ILE A 227 11.08 6.72 4.41
C ILE A 227 11.85 7.04 5.70
N VAL A 228 11.28 7.84 6.60
CA VAL A 228 11.92 8.18 7.88
C VAL A 228 12.12 6.93 8.74
N ARG A 229 11.13 6.04 8.83
CA ARG A 229 11.22 4.77 9.55
C ARG A 229 12.34 3.90 9.01
N GLN A 230 12.46 3.77 7.69
CA GLN A 230 13.54 3.02 7.05
C GLN A 230 14.91 3.63 7.38
N LYS A 231 15.05 4.95 7.32
CA LYS A 231 16.30 5.64 7.69
C LYS A 231 16.68 5.42 9.16
N VAL A 232 15.72 5.55 10.07
CA VAL A 232 15.94 5.29 11.50
C VAL A 232 16.28 3.83 11.76
N ALA A 233 15.60 2.89 11.10
CA ALA A 233 15.90 1.47 11.20
C ALA A 233 17.31 1.15 10.68
N ALA A 234 17.67 1.67 9.50
CA ALA A 234 19.00 1.51 8.92
C ALA A 234 20.10 2.06 9.84
N SER A 235 19.94 3.29 10.36
CA SER A 235 20.86 3.88 11.33
C SER A 235 21.04 3.00 12.57
N LYS A 236 19.95 2.52 13.17
CA LYS A 236 20.02 1.61 14.34
C LYS A 236 20.76 0.30 14.02
N VAL A 237 20.51 -0.28 12.85
CA VAL A 237 21.22 -1.49 12.40
C VAL A 237 22.70 -1.21 12.18
N SER A 238 23.04 -0.10 11.51
CA SER A 238 24.42 0.31 11.27
C SER A 238 25.18 0.52 12.58
N HIS A 239 24.60 1.18 13.58
CA HIS A 239 25.24 1.35 14.88
C HIS A 239 25.55 0.00 15.53
N ARG A 240 24.56 -0.89 15.62
CA ARG A 240 24.78 -2.23 16.20
C ARG A 240 25.86 -3.03 15.46
N LEU A 241 25.85 -2.98 14.14
CA LEU A 241 26.81 -3.71 13.31
C LEU A 241 28.21 -3.09 13.43
N LEU A 242 28.33 -1.77 13.53
CA LEU A 242 29.60 -1.10 13.78
C LEU A 242 30.15 -1.45 15.15
N ASP A 243 29.32 -1.42 16.20
CA ASP A 243 29.73 -1.80 17.54
C ASP A 243 30.24 -3.26 17.57
N GLU A 244 29.49 -4.19 16.98
CA GLU A 244 29.90 -5.60 16.88
C GLU A 244 31.18 -5.78 16.03
N ALA A 245 31.30 -5.04 14.92
CA ALA A 245 32.50 -5.08 14.10
C ALA A 245 33.72 -4.49 14.82
N MET A 246 33.56 -3.42 15.60
CA MET A 246 34.62 -2.84 16.41
C MET A 246 35.10 -3.83 17.47
N GLU A 247 34.19 -4.41 18.24
CA GLU A 247 34.54 -5.43 19.24
C GLU A 247 35.23 -6.64 18.59
N ALA A 248 34.71 -7.14 17.46
CA ALA A 248 35.29 -8.28 16.76
C ALA A 248 36.68 -7.96 16.17
N THR A 249 36.87 -6.76 15.63
CA THR A 249 38.16 -6.33 15.06
C THR A 249 39.20 -6.06 16.15
N GLU A 250 38.83 -5.42 17.25
CA GLU A 250 39.68 -5.25 18.43
C GLU A 250 40.12 -6.61 18.99
N ALA A 251 39.18 -7.54 19.19
CA ALA A 251 39.50 -8.89 19.65
C ALA A 251 40.45 -9.61 18.67
N ARG A 252 40.27 -9.43 17.37
CA ARG A 252 41.12 -10.05 16.33
C ARG A 252 42.51 -9.41 16.27
N LEU A 253 42.62 -8.10 16.45
CA LEU A 253 43.88 -7.36 16.47
C LEU A 253 44.68 -7.64 17.74
N CYS A 254 44.01 -7.73 18.90
CA CYS A 254 44.60 -8.18 20.16
C CYS A 254 45.14 -9.62 20.03
N LYS A 255 44.34 -10.56 19.48
CA LYS A 255 44.79 -11.95 19.24
C LYS A 255 46.00 -12.05 18.31
N ARG A 256 46.06 -11.19 17.29
CA ARG A 256 47.22 -11.12 16.37
C ARG A 256 48.42 -10.40 16.98
N GLY A 257 48.30 -9.83 18.18
CA GLY A 257 49.38 -9.11 18.86
C GLY A 257 49.73 -7.76 18.21
N VAL A 258 48.81 -7.16 17.45
CA VAL A 258 49.03 -5.83 16.84
C VAL A 258 49.00 -4.74 17.92
N TYR A 259 48.08 -4.86 18.87
CA TYR A 259 48.10 -4.06 20.10
C TYR A 259 49.09 -4.70 21.07
N TYR A 260 50.19 -4.00 21.32
CA TYR A 260 51.22 -4.41 22.27
C TYR A 260 51.20 -3.47 23.48
N ASP A 261 51.63 -4.00 24.62
CA ASP A 261 51.87 -3.18 25.80
C ASP A 261 53.10 -2.28 25.54
N PRO A 262 52.95 -0.94 25.55
CA PRO A 262 54.05 -0.02 25.29
C PRO A 262 55.19 -0.19 26.29
N LEU A 263 54.91 -0.56 27.54
CA LEU A 263 55.94 -0.81 28.55
C LEU A 263 56.76 -2.05 28.19
N ARG A 264 56.09 -3.15 27.84
CA ARG A 264 56.77 -4.38 27.46
C ARG A 264 57.65 -4.18 26.23
N ARG A 265 57.16 -3.49 25.21
CA ARG A 265 57.95 -3.19 24.00
C ARG A 265 59.14 -2.28 24.30
N MET A 266 58.94 -1.25 25.13
CA MET A 266 60.04 -0.36 25.54
C MET A 266 61.13 -1.12 26.32
N VAL A 267 60.74 -2.08 27.16
CA VAL A 267 61.71 -2.96 27.84
C VAL A 267 62.46 -3.82 26.84
N GLU A 268 61.74 -4.53 25.96
CA GLU A 268 62.33 -5.44 24.97
C GLU A 268 63.25 -4.72 23.96
N THR A 269 62.86 -3.55 23.44
CA THR A 269 63.65 -2.86 22.41
C THR A 269 64.62 -1.83 22.96
N GLY A 270 64.28 -1.17 24.07
CA GLY A 270 65.06 -0.07 24.64
C GLY A 270 65.95 -0.54 25.77
N PHE A 271 65.33 -1.03 26.86
CA PHE A 271 66.07 -1.40 28.08
C PHE A 271 67.01 -2.59 27.85
N MET A 272 66.57 -3.64 27.17
CA MET A 272 67.43 -4.81 26.91
C MET A 272 68.63 -4.42 26.07
N LYS A 273 68.45 -3.61 25.01
CA LYS A 273 69.57 -3.11 24.20
C LYS A 273 70.56 -2.32 25.07
N TRP A 274 70.07 -1.38 25.87
CA TRP A 274 70.91 -0.62 26.79
C TRP A 274 71.64 -1.50 27.81
N MET A 275 70.98 -2.51 28.37
CA MET A 275 71.57 -3.47 29.30
C MET A 275 72.69 -4.28 28.64
N TYR A 276 72.48 -4.78 27.42
CA TYR A 276 73.51 -5.49 26.67
C TYR A 276 74.68 -4.56 26.33
N ASP A 277 74.43 -3.36 25.84
CA ASP A 277 75.48 -2.37 25.54
C ASP A 277 76.32 -2.04 26.81
N LYS A 278 75.69 -1.97 27.99
CA LYS A 278 76.39 -1.76 29.26
C LYS A 278 77.15 -2.99 29.73
N ALA A 279 76.62 -4.19 29.53
CA ALA A 279 77.30 -5.43 29.84
C ALA A 279 78.54 -5.61 28.95
N ASP A 280 78.40 -5.35 27.65
CA ASP A 280 79.50 -5.40 26.68
C ASP A 280 80.58 -4.38 27.05
N ALA A 281 80.21 -3.12 27.38
CA ALA A 281 81.18 -2.13 27.84
C ALA A 281 81.93 -2.54 29.12
N ALA A 282 81.27 -3.25 30.04
CA ALA A 282 81.90 -3.76 31.25
C ALA A 282 82.86 -4.93 30.95
N VAL A 283 82.48 -5.83 30.03
CA VAL A 283 83.32 -6.93 29.55
C VAL A 283 84.53 -6.39 28.79
N ASP A 284 84.34 -5.40 27.91
CA ASP A 284 85.43 -4.74 27.18
C ASP A 284 86.39 -4.03 28.12
N ALA A 285 85.88 -3.33 29.14
CA ALA A 285 86.72 -2.73 30.18
C ALA A 285 87.53 -3.79 30.94
N HIS A 286 86.93 -4.94 31.26
CA HIS A 286 87.63 -6.04 31.91
C HIS A 286 88.69 -6.68 30.99
N ASN A 287 88.36 -6.90 29.72
CA ASN A 287 89.28 -7.43 28.72
C ASN A 287 90.46 -6.48 28.49
N LEU A 288 90.20 -5.18 28.39
CA LEU A 288 91.25 -4.17 28.26
C LEU A 288 92.14 -4.15 29.51
N ALA A 289 91.56 -4.16 30.71
CA ALA A 289 92.32 -4.25 31.95
C ALA A 289 93.19 -5.52 31.99
N HIS A 290 92.65 -6.67 31.56
CA HIS A 290 93.39 -7.91 31.47
C HIS A 290 94.54 -7.82 30.45
N LEU A 291 94.32 -7.25 29.27
CA LEU A 291 95.36 -7.04 28.26
C LEU A 291 96.47 -6.12 28.76
N LEU A 292 96.13 -5.00 29.40
CA LEU A 292 97.12 -4.10 29.99
C LEU A 292 97.91 -4.77 31.11
N LEU A 293 97.25 -5.57 31.96
CA LEU A 293 97.91 -6.31 33.03
C LEU A 293 98.86 -7.36 32.44
N MET A 294 98.46 -8.09 31.39
CA MET A 294 99.34 -9.02 30.67
C MET A 294 100.53 -8.31 30.02
N ASP A 295 100.33 -7.11 29.46
CA ASP A 295 101.41 -6.31 28.86
C ASP A 295 102.39 -5.83 29.93
N ILE A 296 101.91 -5.28 31.05
CA ILE A 296 102.74 -4.88 32.19
C ILE A 296 103.52 -6.06 32.76
N VAL A 297 102.87 -7.22 32.94
CA VAL A 297 103.54 -8.44 33.40
C VAL A 297 104.59 -8.90 32.39
N GLY A 298 104.26 -8.91 31.10
CA GLY A 298 105.18 -9.25 30.01
C GLY A 298 106.41 -8.33 29.97
N ASP A 299 106.21 -7.03 30.12
CA ASP A 299 107.28 -6.03 30.19
C ASP A 299 108.12 -6.20 31.45
N SER A 300 107.51 -6.48 32.60
CA SER A 300 108.27 -6.71 33.84
C SER A 300 109.14 -7.96 33.76
N LEU A 301 108.63 -9.07 33.19
CA LEU A 301 109.40 -10.29 32.94
C LEU A 301 110.51 -10.06 31.90
N ARG A 302 110.26 -9.25 30.86
CA ARG A 302 111.29 -8.88 29.87
C ARG A 302 112.43 -8.12 30.53
N LYS A 303 112.13 -7.10 31.34
CA LYS A 303 113.12 -6.31 32.09
C LYS A 303 113.91 -7.19 33.07
N GLN A 304 113.26 -8.14 33.75
CA GLN A 304 113.95 -9.12 34.60
C GLN A 304 114.92 -10.01 33.81
N ARG A 305 114.52 -10.54 32.65
CA ARG A 305 115.42 -11.32 31.79
C ARG A 305 116.64 -10.53 31.32
N ILE A 306 116.44 -9.25 30.97
CA ILE A 306 117.53 -8.38 30.55
C ILE A 306 118.51 -8.11 31.71
N LEU A 307 117.99 -7.89 32.93
CA LEU A 307 118.86 -7.79 34.12
C LEU A 307 119.63 -9.09 34.39
N GLU A 308 118.99 -10.25 34.24
CA GLU A 308 119.66 -11.55 34.37
C GLU A 308 120.74 -11.76 33.29
N SER A 309 120.51 -11.35 32.04
CA SER A 309 121.50 -11.46 30.97
C SER A 309 122.68 -10.52 31.19
N VAL A 310 122.42 -9.28 31.64
CA VAL A 310 123.47 -8.31 31.99
C VAL A 310 124.32 -8.81 33.16
N ALA A 311 123.70 -9.40 34.19
CA ALA A 311 124.43 -9.94 35.34
C ALA A 311 125.36 -11.12 34.98
N ARG A 312 125.17 -11.76 33.82
CA ARG A 312 126.03 -12.87 33.35
C ARG A 312 127.19 -12.41 32.46
N LEU A 313 127.26 -11.13 32.09
CA LEU A 313 128.36 -10.60 31.28
C LEU A 313 129.63 -10.40 32.12
N PRO A 314 130.83 -10.61 31.54
CA PRO A 314 132.09 -10.44 32.25
C PRO A 314 132.35 -8.96 32.59
N LEU A 315 132.77 -8.69 33.83
CA LEU A 315 133.23 -7.37 34.26
C LEU A 315 134.72 -7.18 33.93
N THR A 316 135.11 -5.94 33.60
CA THR A 316 136.52 -5.54 33.43
C THR A 316 137.26 -5.50 34.77
N ALA A 317 138.60 -5.48 34.75
CA ALA A 317 139.45 -5.54 35.94
C ALA A 317 139.19 -4.43 36.98
N ASP A 318 138.61 -3.30 36.54
CA ASP A 318 138.24 -2.15 37.38
C ASP A 318 136.77 -2.19 37.85
N GLY A 319 136.06 -3.31 37.67
CA GLY A 319 134.67 -3.48 38.07
C GLY A 319 133.64 -2.84 37.14
N GLY A 320 134.05 -2.42 35.94
CA GLY A 320 133.18 -1.80 34.94
C GLY A 320 132.51 -2.83 34.03
N LEU A 321 131.21 -2.65 33.76
CA LEU A 321 130.47 -3.40 32.75
C LEU A 321 130.72 -2.77 31.37
N VAL A 322 131.02 -3.62 30.38
CA VAL A 322 131.13 -3.24 28.97
C VAL A 322 130.05 -3.99 28.21
N LEU A 323 129.17 -3.25 27.54
CA LEU A 323 128.10 -3.79 26.69
C LEU A 323 128.54 -3.66 25.23
N ASP A 324 128.42 -4.75 24.47
CA ASP A 324 128.70 -4.73 23.03
C ASP A 324 127.51 -4.08 22.30
N ALA A 325 127.78 -3.13 21.41
CA ALA A 325 126.76 -2.34 20.70
C ALA A 325 126.83 -2.50 19.17
N ARG A 326 127.70 -3.38 18.68
CA ARG A 326 127.99 -3.58 17.24
C ARG A 326 126.79 -4.03 16.41
N HIS A 327 125.82 -4.70 17.01
CA HIS A 327 124.61 -5.19 16.34
C HIS A 327 123.59 -4.09 16.06
N ILE A 328 123.75 -2.89 16.64
CA ILE A 328 122.86 -1.75 16.41
C ILE A 328 123.58 -0.71 15.54
N GLU A 329 123.46 -0.87 14.22
CA GLU A 329 124.08 0.02 13.23
C GLU A 329 123.65 1.49 13.40
N ALA A 330 122.45 1.72 13.94
CA ALA A 330 121.88 3.06 14.14
C ALA A 330 122.63 3.91 15.18
N TRP A 331 123.42 3.31 16.07
CA TRP A 331 124.10 4.02 17.15
C TRP A 331 125.55 4.39 16.82
N GLY A 332 126.17 3.73 15.83
CA GLY A 332 127.54 4.02 15.40
C GLY A 332 128.62 3.81 16.48
N LEU A 333 128.31 3.03 17.53
CA LEU A 333 129.18 2.77 18.68
C LEU A 333 129.65 1.30 18.65
N GLU A 334 130.95 1.06 18.88
CA GLU A 334 131.49 -0.30 18.93
C GLU A 334 131.31 -0.98 20.29
N SER A 335 131.27 -0.22 21.39
CA SER A 335 130.98 -0.73 22.73
C SER A 335 130.57 0.41 23.65
N ILE A 336 129.75 0.10 24.65
CA ILE A 336 129.30 1.01 25.71
C ILE A 336 130.00 0.60 27.00
N GLY A 337 130.93 1.43 27.49
CA GLY A 337 131.61 1.19 28.76
C GLY A 337 132.98 1.89 28.90
N PRO A 338 133.61 1.84 30.08
CA PRO A 338 133.18 1.08 31.26
C PRO A 338 132.09 1.79 32.09
N LEU A 339 131.00 1.08 32.41
CA LEU A 339 129.92 1.54 33.29
C LEU A 339 130.12 0.99 34.72
N GLN A 340 129.91 1.82 35.74
CA GLN A 340 129.95 1.39 37.15
C GLN A 340 128.69 0.57 37.49
N TYR A 341 128.73 -0.75 37.26
CA TYR A 341 127.59 -1.63 37.43
C TYR A 341 127.65 -2.42 38.74
N SER A 342 126.50 -2.51 39.43
CA SER A 342 126.32 -3.36 40.61
C SER A 342 125.19 -4.38 40.38
N PRO A 343 125.29 -5.63 40.85
CA PRO A 343 124.25 -6.66 40.67
C PRO A 343 122.87 -6.34 41.29
N SER A 344 122.79 -5.37 42.20
CA SER A 344 121.55 -4.92 42.85
C SER A 344 120.88 -3.73 42.17
N LEU A 345 121.37 -3.30 41.00
CA LEU A 345 120.86 -2.14 40.30
C LEU A 345 119.48 -2.43 39.68
N THR A 346 118.54 -1.48 39.77
CA THR A 346 117.24 -1.58 39.09
C THR A 346 117.39 -1.33 37.59
N TYR A 347 116.47 -1.87 36.78
CA TYR A 347 116.48 -1.67 35.33
C TYR A 347 116.47 -0.18 34.93
N ALA A 348 115.72 0.67 35.67
CA ALA A 348 115.68 2.11 35.42
C ALA A 348 117.04 2.78 35.68
N ALA A 349 117.70 2.43 36.80
CA ALA A 349 119.03 2.97 37.10
C ALA A 349 120.09 2.46 36.11
N LEU A 350 119.91 1.26 35.53
CA LEU A 350 120.79 0.75 34.47
C LEU A 350 120.59 1.50 33.15
N GLU A 351 119.34 1.77 32.76
CA GLU A 351 118.99 2.64 31.62
C GLU A 351 119.56 4.05 31.80
N ASP A 352 119.46 4.62 33.00
CA ASP A 352 119.98 5.96 33.28
C ASP A 352 121.51 6.00 33.20
N LEU A 353 122.24 4.99 33.70
CA LEU A 353 123.69 4.90 33.53
C LEU A 353 124.12 4.76 32.07
N VAL A 354 123.40 3.96 31.28
CA VAL A 354 123.65 3.82 29.83
C VAL A 354 123.35 5.15 29.12
N ALA A 355 122.26 5.83 29.47
CA ALA A 355 121.88 7.12 28.89
C ALA A 355 122.87 8.24 29.26
N GLU A 356 123.33 8.31 30.51
CA GLU A 356 124.35 9.26 30.97
C GLU A 356 125.69 9.03 30.25
N TRP A 357 126.07 7.77 30.01
CA TRP A 357 127.29 7.47 29.26
C TRP A 357 127.16 7.86 27.77
N ILE A 358 126.03 7.53 27.13
CA ILE A 358 125.80 7.86 25.70
C ILE A 358 125.75 9.38 25.50
N THR A 359 125.13 10.12 26.41
CA THR A 359 125.08 11.60 26.36
C THR A 359 126.45 12.22 26.63
N ALA A 360 127.25 11.66 27.55
CA ALA A 360 128.63 12.10 27.80
C ALA A 360 129.59 11.77 26.64
N ALA A 361 129.36 10.67 25.91
CA ALA A 361 130.17 10.22 24.78
C ALA A 361 129.91 10.99 23.46
N ASN A 362 129.02 12.00 23.47
CA ASN A 362 128.74 12.89 22.34
C ASN A 362 128.27 12.16 21.05
N ALA A 363 127.41 11.15 21.20
CA ALA A 363 126.76 10.48 20.08
C ALA A 363 125.37 11.11 19.83
N THR A 364 125.07 11.54 18.60
CA THR A 364 123.76 12.04 18.18
C THR A 364 122.72 10.91 18.07
N VAL A 365 122.49 10.18 19.16
CA VAL A 365 121.56 9.04 19.19
C VAL A 365 120.25 9.50 19.83
N GLN A 366 119.13 9.36 19.11
CA GLN A 366 117.80 9.61 19.67
C GLN A 366 117.41 8.47 20.61
N ARG A 367 116.85 8.81 21.79
CA ARG A 367 116.41 7.81 22.76
C ARG A 367 115.34 6.90 22.14
N PRO A 368 115.53 5.57 22.12
CA PRO A 368 114.56 4.68 21.53
C PRO A 368 113.28 4.55 22.34
N ALA A 369 112.17 4.22 21.67
CA ALA A 369 110.84 4.17 22.30
C ALA A 369 110.72 3.13 23.42
N ARG A 370 111.58 2.10 23.43
CA ARG A 370 111.62 1.03 24.45
C ARG A 370 112.76 1.21 25.48
N GLY A 371 113.62 2.21 25.33
CA GLY A 371 114.84 2.38 26.12
C GLY A 371 116.09 1.82 25.44
N PHE A 372 117.28 2.30 25.82
CA PHE A 372 118.55 1.89 25.23
C PHE A 372 118.88 0.43 25.59
N VAL A 373 118.66 0.04 26.84
CA VAL A 373 118.92 -1.30 27.33
C VAL A 373 117.96 -2.31 26.70
N ALA A 374 116.71 -1.93 26.42
CA ALA A 374 115.78 -2.81 25.72
C ALA A 374 116.21 -3.13 24.27
N GLU A 375 116.80 -2.17 23.55
CA GLU A 375 117.30 -2.39 22.18
C GLU A 375 118.62 -3.15 22.14
N LEU A 376 119.49 -2.97 23.14
CA LEU A 376 120.73 -3.76 23.28
C LEU A 376 120.47 -5.26 23.41
N PHE A 377 119.34 -5.64 24.01
CA PHE A 377 118.98 -7.03 24.28
C PHE A 377 117.72 -7.50 23.50
N SER A 378 117.34 -6.77 22.44
CA SER A 378 116.32 -7.21 21.48
C SER A 378 116.94 -8.06 20.39
#